data_AF-A0A138AE75-F1
#
_entry.id   AF-A0A138AE75-F1
#
_cell.length_a   1.000
_cell.length_b   1.000
_cell.length_c   1.000
_cell.angle_alpha   90.00
_cell.angle_beta   90.00
_cell.angle_gamma   90.00
#
_symmetry.space_group_name_H-M   'P 1'
#
loop_
_entity.id
_entity.type
_entity.pdbx_description
1 polymer ?
#
loop_
_entity_poly.entity_id
_entity_poly.type
_entity_poly.pdbx_seq_one_letter_code
_entity_poly.pdbx_strand_id
1 'polypeptide(L)' 'MKLFVDDIRDPPDATWIVTRTSAEALAVLQSGAQDDELSLDHDVGGEDTSRPIVLWLAEHGG' A
#
# COMPACT_ATOMS: atom_id res chain seq x y z
N MET A 1 7.72 -8.90 1.72
CA MET A 1 7.88 -7.45 2.00
C MET A 1 6.71 -6.94 2.83
N LYS A 2 6.89 -5.93 3.70
CA LYS A 2 5.78 -5.31 4.45
C LYS A 2 5.48 -3.91 3.90
N LEU A 3 4.24 -3.65 3.47
CA LEU A 3 3.84 -2.38 2.88
C LEU A 3 2.79 -1.68 3.77
N PHE A 4 3.05 -0.42 4.11
CA PHE A 4 2.20 0.43 4.95
C PHE A 4 1.72 1.63 4.13
N VAL A 5 0.43 1.66 3.81
CA VAL A 5 -0.18 2.71 2.98
C VAL A 5 -1.04 3.61 3.86
N ASP A 6 -0.53 4.80 4.14
CA ASP A 6 -1.15 5.76 5.06
C ASP A 6 -0.53 7.14 4.81
N ASP A 7 -1.33 8.19 4.67
CA ASP A 7 -0.84 9.54 4.39
C ASP A 7 -0.40 10.30 5.65
N ILE A 8 -0.83 9.88 6.85
CA ILE A 8 -0.62 10.61 8.11
C ILE A 8 0.24 9.84 9.11
N ARG A 9 -0.04 8.54 9.30
CA ARG A 9 0.50 7.74 10.40
C ARG A 9 1.79 7.04 9.99
N ASP A 10 2.67 6.81 10.96
CA ASP A 10 3.90 6.05 10.76
C ASP A 10 3.69 4.57 11.06
N PRO A 11 4.49 3.68 10.43
CA PRO A 11 4.39 2.25 10.67
C PRO A 11 4.84 1.87 12.10
N PRO A 12 4.50 0.66 12.57
CA PRO A 12 4.90 0.18 13.90
C PRO A 12 6.42 0.12 14.11
N ASP A 13 7.19 -0.11 13.04
CA ASP A 13 8.65 -0.22 13.07
C ASP A 13 9.24 0.04 11.67
N ALA A 14 10.58 0.07 11.59
CA ALA A 14 11.33 0.40 10.37
C ALA A 14 11.38 -0.72 9.32
N THR A 15 10.76 -1.89 9.56
CA THR A 15 10.73 -3.00 8.58
C THR A 15 9.69 -2.79 7.49
N TRP A 16 8.80 -1.80 7.65
CA TRP A 16 7.75 -1.46 6.71
C TRP A 16 8.24 -0.45 5.67
N ILE A 17 7.89 -0.73 4.41
CA ILE A 17 7.94 0.28 3.35
C ILE A 17 6.70 1.15 3.48
N VAL A 18 6.90 2.46 3.54
CA VAL A 18 5.82 3.43 3.69
C VAL A 18 5.55 4.11 2.37
N THR A 19 4.28 4.17 1.99
CA THR A 19 3.79 4.92 0.84
C THR A 19 2.65 5.82 1.27
N ARG A 20 2.61 7.05 0.76
CA ARG A 20 1.67 8.08 1.20
C ARG A 20 0.52 8.30 0.21
N THR A 21 0.50 7.55 -0.89
CA THR A 21 -0.56 7.57 -1.91
C THR A 21 -0.80 6.17 -2.46
N SER A 22 -1.97 5.94 -3.05
CA SER A 22 -2.27 4.69 -3.75
C SER A 22 -1.38 4.47 -4.98
N ALA A 23 -0.97 5.54 -5.65
CA ALA A 23 -0.07 5.47 -6.80
C ALA A 23 1.33 4.96 -6.43
N GLU A 24 1.88 5.44 -5.30
CA GLU A 24 3.17 4.94 -4.78
C GLU A 24 3.06 3.47 -4.37
N ALA A 25 1.99 3.09 -3.68
CA ALA A 25 1.74 1.71 -3.30
C ALA A 25 1.67 0.78 -4.53
N LEU A 26 0.94 1.18 -5.57
CA LEU A 26 0.84 0.42 -6.82
C LEU A 26 2.20 0.29 -7.52
N ALA A 27 3.02 1.34 -7.54
CA ALA A 27 4.37 1.26 -8.10
C ALA A 27 5.24 0.24 -7.37
N VAL A 28 5.12 0.15 -6.05
CA VAL A 28 5.81 -0.85 -5.23
C VAL A 28 5.30 -2.26 -5.55
N LEU A 29 3.99 -2.48 -5.59
CA LEU A 29 3.40 -3.79 -5.89
C LEU A 29 3.74 -4.27 -7.32
N GLN A 30 3.74 -3.36 -8.30
CA GLN A 30 4.08 -3.65 -9.68
C GLN A 30 5.57 -3.92 -9.91
N SER A 31 6.44 -3.65 -8.93
CA SER A 31 7.87 -3.96 -9.02
C SER A 31 8.16 -5.47 -8.98
N GLY A 32 7.15 -6.30 -8.69
CA GLY A 32 7.27 -7.76 -8.62
C GLY A 32 7.80 -8.27 -7.28
N ALA A 33 7.88 -7.41 -6.27
CA ALA A 33 8.18 -7.83 -4.91
C ALA A 33 6.97 -8.52 -4.28
N GLN A 34 7.17 -9.73 -3.76
CA GLN A 34 6.12 -10.45 -3.02
C GLN A 34 5.89 -9.76 -1.66
N ASP A 35 4.66 -9.34 -1.43
CA ASP A 35 4.20 -8.82 -0.15
C ASP A 35 3.86 -9.97 0.82
N ASP A 36 4.40 -9.88 2.03
CA ASP A 36 4.12 -10.81 3.13
C ASP A 36 3.02 -10.24 4.04
N GLU A 37 2.98 -8.91 4.19
CA GLU A 37 2.02 -8.18 5.01
C GLU A 37 1.69 -6.82 4.37
N LEU A 38 0.41 -6.45 4.43
CA LEU A 38 -0.11 -5.20 3.90
C LEU A 38 -1.00 -4.51 4.94
N SER A 39 -0.74 -3.23 5.19
CA SER A 39 -1.59 -2.36 6.02
C SER A 39 -2.10 -1.21 5.16
N LEU A 40 -3.42 -1.04 5.12
CA LEU A 40 -4.10 -0.07 4.26
C LEU A 40 -4.95 0.87 5.11
N ASP A 41 -4.66 2.17 5.02
CA ASP A 41 -5.63 3.18 5.41
C ASP A 41 -6.80 3.23 4.42
N HIS A 42 -7.99 3.56 4.93
CA HIS A 42 -9.17 3.62 4.09
C HIS A 42 -9.16 4.86 3.20
N ASP A 43 -8.92 6.02 3.79
CA ASP A 43 -8.61 7.28 3.14
C ASP A 43 -7.10 7.47 3.09
N VAL A 44 -6.55 7.66 1.89
CA VAL A 44 -5.09 7.88 1.70
C VAL A 44 -4.88 9.35 1.33
N GLY A 45 -5.62 10.24 1.99
CA GLY A 45 -5.59 11.69 1.80
C GLY A 45 -6.33 12.23 0.57
N GLY A 46 -6.97 13.39 0.72
CA GLY A 46 -7.66 14.08 -0.37
C GLY A 46 -8.81 13.27 -0.97
N GLU A 47 -8.75 13.01 -2.28
CA GLU A 47 -9.68 12.12 -2.99
C GLU A 47 -9.12 10.69 -3.17
N ASP A 48 -7.92 10.42 -2.65
CA ASP A 48 -7.26 9.12 -2.76
C ASP A 48 -7.73 8.15 -1.67
N THR A 49 -7.79 6.88 -2.02
CA THR A 49 -8.27 5.79 -1.14
C THR A 49 -7.46 4.54 -1.39
N SER A 50 -7.56 3.54 -0.52
CA SER A 50 -6.95 2.22 -0.78
C SER A 50 -7.65 1.40 -1.87
N ARG A 51 -8.80 1.86 -2.40
CA ARG A 51 -9.59 1.12 -3.39
C ARG A 51 -8.80 0.71 -4.65
N PRO A 52 -7.96 1.55 -5.29
CA PRO A 52 -7.17 1.13 -6.45
C PRO A 52 -6.21 -0.02 -6.12
N ILE A 53 -5.64 -0.03 -4.92
CA ILE A 53 -4.71 -1.07 -4.44
C ILE A 53 -5.45 -2.40 -4.29
N VAL A 54 -6.61 -2.38 -3.62
CA VAL A 54 -7.43 -3.59 -3.40
C VAL A 54 -7.90 -4.18 -4.73
N LEU A 55 -8.30 -3.35 -5.69
CA LEU A 55 -8.69 -3.82 -7.03
C LEU A 55 -7.51 -4.47 -7.77
N TRP A 56 -6.34 -3.86 -7.71
CA TRP A 56 -5.15 -4.45 -8.33
C TRP A 56 -4.78 -5.80 -7.70
N LEU A 57 -4.83 -5.92 -6.37
CA LEU A 57 -4.57 -7.18 -5.67
C LEU A 57 -5.61 -8.25 -5.99
N ALA A 58 -6.87 -7.89 -6.19
CA ALA A 58 -7.89 -8.86 -6.60
C ALA A 58 -7.62 -9.47 -8.00
N GLU A 59 -6.90 -8.74 -8.85
CA GLU A 59 -6.54 -9.16 -10.21
C GLU A 59 -5.18 -9.88 -10.27
N HIS A 60 -4.24 -9.56 -9.37
CA HIS A 60 -2.83 -9.97 -9.46
C HIS A 60 -2.27 -10.67 -8.22
N GLY A 61 -2.95 -10.59 -7.07
CA GLY A 61 -2.51 -11.15 -5.79
C GLY A 61 -2.77 -12.64 -5.71
N GLY A 62 -1.78 -13.45 -6.10
CA GLY A 62 -1.77 -14.91 -6.01
C GLY A 62 -0.35 -15.47 -5.92
#